data_AF-A0A350IC49-F1
#
_entry.id   AF-A0A350IC49-F1
#
_cell.length_a   1.000
_cell.length_b   1.000
_cell.length_c   1.000
_cell.angle_alpha   90.00
_cell.angle_beta   90.00
_cell.angle_gamma   90.00
#
_symmetry.space_group_name_H-M   'P 1'
#
loop_
_entity.id
_entity.type
_entity.pdbx_description
1 polymer ?
#
loop_
_entity_poly.entity_id
_entity_poly.type
_entity_poly.pdbx_seq_one_letter_code
_entity_poly.pdbx_strand_id
1 'polypeptide(L)'
;MNYIGSIRYDQHGRKRKTKALVPKRKVKQEFKPLKTEKSFAEIRMEEFNNKYPSYTGSSRYETPEDTSWKAEESKNFTVAPAYNKGAYQVIPRKDVEHIGK
;
A
#
# COMPACT_ATOMS: atom_id res chain seq x y z
N MET A 1 -7.87 74.85 -6.19
CA MET A 1 -7.65 73.58 -5.49
C MET A 1 -6.43 73.73 -4.61
N ASN A 2 -6.57 73.61 -3.29
CA ASN A 2 -5.43 73.65 -2.36
C ASN A 2 -4.73 72.29 -2.38
N TYR A 3 -3.49 72.26 -2.88
CA TYR A 3 -2.65 71.06 -2.93
C TYR A 3 -1.65 70.98 -1.76
N ILE A 4 -1.83 71.84 -0.75
CA ILE A 4 -1.04 71.86 0.49
C ILE A 4 -1.23 70.51 1.21
N GLY A 5 -0.13 69.78 1.39
CA GLY A 5 -0.12 68.44 1.99
C GLY A 5 -0.08 67.27 0.99
N SER A 6 -0.20 67.52 -0.32
CA SER A 6 -0.09 66.46 -1.32
C SER A 6 1.37 66.14 -1.66
N ILE A 7 1.80 64.91 -1.45
CA ILE A 7 3.15 64.40 -1.79
C ILE A 7 3.47 64.53 -3.30
N ARG A 8 2.45 64.65 -4.16
CA ARG A 8 2.59 64.84 -5.62
C ARG A 8 3.03 66.25 -6.03
N TYR A 9 2.91 67.24 -5.14
CA TYR A 9 3.19 68.64 -5.43
C TYR A 9 4.19 69.21 -4.42
N ASP A 10 4.93 70.23 -4.82
CA ASP A 10 5.86 70.93 -3.95
C ASP A 10 5.16 72.03 -3.13
N GLN A 11 5.86 72.64 -2.17
CA GLN A 11 5.33 73.71 -1.32
C GLN A 11 4.80 74.92 -2.10
N HIS A 12 5.28 75.10 -3.34
CA HIS A 12 4.84 76.14 -4.28
C HIS A 12 3.78 75.64 -5.29
N GLY A 13 3.17 74.48 -5.05
CA GLY A 13 2.13 73.90 -5.92
C GLY A 13 2.65 73.31 -7.25
N ARG A 14 3.96 73.21 -7.45
CA ARG A 14 4.56 72.63 -8.66
C ARG A 14 4.52 71.10 -8.63
N LYS A 15 4.11 70.46 -9.73
CA LYS A 15 4.04 68.99 -9.83
C LYS A 15 5.45 68.36 -9.76
N ARG A 16 5.65 67.43 -8.84
CA ARG A 16 6.94 66.74 -8.64
C ARG A 16 7.13 65.66 -9.73
N LYS A 17 8.35 65.55 -10.28
CA LYS A 17 8.71 64.56 -11.32
C LYS A 17 9.15 63.22 -10.72
N THR A 18 8.39 62.68 -9.76
CA THR A 18 8.74 61.44 -9.06
C THR A 18 7.95 60.25 -9.59
N LYS A 19 8.62 59.12 -9.84
CA LYS A 19 7.96 57.84 -10.21
C LYS A 19 7.46 57.05 -8.99
N ALA A 20 7.75 57.50 -7.77
CA ALA A 20 7.45 56.79 -6.52
C ALA A 20 5.96 56.52 -6.30
N LEU A 21 5.08 57.38 -6.80
CA LEU A 21 3.62 57.25 -6.67
C LEU A 21 2.95 56.65 -7.90
N VAL A 22 3.75 56.17 -8.88
CA VAL A 22 3.23 55.50 -10.07
C VAL A 22 3.04 54.03 -9.74
N PRO A 23 1.80 53.49 -9.79
CA PRO A 23 1.58 52.08 -9.53
C PRO A 23 2.28 51.23 -10.60
N LYS A 24 3.06 50.24 -10.15
CA LYS A 24 3.66 49.27 -11.07
C LYS A 24 2.59 48.29 -11.54
N ARG A 25 2.59 47.96 -12.83
CA ARG A 25 1.73 46.92 -13.40
C ARG A 25 2.13 45.57 -12.79
N LYS A 26 1.17 44.88 -12.16
CA LYS A 26 1.37 43.50 -11.70
C LYS A 26 1.39 42.57 -12.90
N VAL A 27 2.34 41.63 -12.93
CA VAL A 27 2.37 40.57 -13.94
C VAL A 27 1.22 39.60 -13.65
N LYS A 28 0.51 39.15 -14.69
CA LYS A 28 -0.51 38.11 -14.53
C LYS A 28 0.22 36.80 -14.23
N GLN A 29 -0.07 36.18 -13.09
CA GLN A 29 0.51 34.89 -12.75
C GLN A 29 -0.15 33.82 -13.63
N GLU A 30 0.67 33.00 -14.27
CA GLU A 30 0.18 31.83 -14.99
C GLU A 30 -0.18 30.73 -14.00
N PHE A 31 -1.32 30.08 -14.23
CA PHE A 31 -1.72 28.92 -13.45
C PHE A 31 -0.78 27.75 -13.78
N LYS A 32 -0.16 27.17 -12.76
CA LYS A 32 0.61 25.93 -12.87
C LYS A 32 -0.14 24.85 -12.09
N PRO A 33 -0.60 23.77 -12.74
CA PRO A 33 -1.27 22.69 -12.03
C PRO A 33 -0.30 22.03 -11.06
N LEU A 34 -0.82 21.60 -9.91
CA LEU A 34 -0.05 20.83 -8.94
C LEU A 34 0.30 19.46 -9.56
N LYS A 35 1.58 19.12 -9.57
CA LYS A 35 2.05 17.75 -9.86
C LYS A 35 2.22 17.04 -8.52
N THR A 36 1.38 16.05 -8.25
CA THR A 36 1.51 15.21 -7.06
C THR A 36 2.60 14.18 -7.31
N GLU A 37 3.77 14.39 -6.74
CA GLU A 37 4.81 13.37 -6.69
C GLU A 37 4.46 12.33 -5.63
N LYS A 38 4.78 11.06 -5.90
CA LYS A 38 4.57 9.99 -4.92
C LYS A 38 5.48 10.20 -3.73
N SER A 39 4.93 10.05 -2.54
CA SER A 39 5.73 9.99 -1.32
C SER A 39 6.66 8.77 -1.33
N PHE A 40 7.74 8.83 -0.55
CA PHE A 40 8.64 7.70 -0.38
C PHE A 40 7.91 6.42 0.09
N ALA A 41 6.89 6.57 0.93
CA ALA A 41 6.08 5.45 1.40
C ALA A 41 5.26 4.80 0.27
N GLU A 42 4.66 5.59 -0.61
CA GLU A 42 3.91 5.09 -1.77
C GLU A 42 4.82 4.39 -2.78
N ILE A 43 6.02 4.93 -3.04
CA ILE A 43 7.02 4.29 -3.91
C ILE A 43 7.38 2.90 -3.36
N ARG A 44 7.66 2.82 -2.05
CA ARG A 44 8.00 1.56 -1.40
C ARG A 44 6.84 0.55 -1.43
N MET A 45 5.60 1.03 -1.28
CA MET A 45 4.40 0.20 -1.36
C MET A 45 4.22 -0.37 -2.79
N GLU A 46 4.41 0.46 -3.81
CA GLU A 46 4.36 0.01 -5.20
C GLU A 46 5.45 -1.01 -5.51
N GLU A 47 6.69 -0.76 -5.07
CA GLU A 47 7.77 -1.74 -5.20
C GLU A 47 7.44 -3.08 -4.54
N PHE A 48 6.86 -3.05 -3.34
CA PHE A 48 6.42 -4.25 -2.64
C PHE A 48 5.32 -4.99 -3.40
N ASN A 49 4.27 -4.29 -3.84
CA ASN A 49 3.17 -4.88 -4.60
C ASN A 49 3.62 -5.46 -5.94
N ASN A 50 4.57 -4.80 -6.62
CA ASN A 50 5.16 -5.30 -7.86
C ASN A 50 6.01 -6.55 -7.63
N LYS A 51 6.72 -6.61 -6.51
CA LYS A 51 7.56 -7.76 -6.14
C LYS A 51 6.71 -8.96 -5.68
N TYR A 52 5.61 -8.71 -4.98
CA TYR A 52 4.71 -9.72 -4.44
C TYR A 52 3.28 -9.47 -4.92
N PRO A 53 2.99 -9.74 -6.21
CA PRO A 53 1.66 -9.49 -6.76
C PRO A 53 0.63 -10.42 -6.11
N SER A 54 -0.49 -9.84 -5.68
CA SER A 54 -1.65 -10.60 -5.24
C SER A 54 -2.37 -11.23 -6.43
N TYR A 55 -3.15 -12.28 -6.18
CA TYR A 55 -3.99 -12.89 -7.21
C TYR A 55 -5.05 -11.89 -7.72
N THR A 56 -5.06 -11.62 -9.02
CA THR A 56 -5.99 -10.69 -9.69
C THR A 56 -7.03 -11.40 -10.56
N GLY A 57 -7.03 -12.74 -10.58
CA GLY A 57 -7.96 -13.53 -11.38
C GLY A 57 -9.37 -13.58 -10.77
N SER A 58 -10.33 -14.11 -11.54
CA SER A 58 -11.68 -14.36 -11.03
C SER A 58 -11.66 -15.56 -10.09
N SER A 59 -11.81 -15.34 -8.78
CA SER A 59 -12.07 -16.42 -7.84
C SER A 59 -13.51 -16.88 -8.00
N ARG A 60 -13.73 -18.02 -8.65
CA ARG A 60 -14.99 -18.77 -8.51
C ARG A 60 -14.80 -19.74 -7.36
N TYR A 61 -15.81 -19.84 -6.50
CA TYR A 61 -15.83 -20.87 -5.48
C TYR A 61 -15.92 -22.23 -6.17
N GLU A 62 -14.94 -23.10 -5.90
CA GLU A 62 -14.99 -24.50 -6.26
C GLU A 62 -15.32 -25.30 -5.00
N THR A 63 -16.32 -26.18 -5.10
CA THR A 63 -16.67 -27.05 -3.99
C THR A 63 -15.49 -28.00 -3.73
N PRO A 64 -14.96 -28.06 -2.50
CA PRO A 64 -13.87 -28.97 -2.18
C PRO A 64 -14.32 -30.43 -2.41
N GLU A 65 -13.40 -31.28 -2.86
CA GLU A 65 -13.66 -32.71 -2.97
C GLU A 65 -14.05 -33.29 -1.61
N ASP A 66 -15.04 -34.17 -1.60
CA ASP A 66 -15.42 -34.86 -0.37
C ASP A 66 -14.31 -35.84 0.04
N THR A 67 -13.74 -35.60 1.22
CA THR A 67 -12.68 -36.42 1.83
C THR A 67 -13.15 -37.20 3.05
N SER A 68 -14.46 -37.23 3.30
CA SER A 68 -15.08 -37.98 4.41
C SER A 68 -14.64 -39.45 4.47
N TRP A 69 -14.54 -40.11 3.31
CA TRP A 69 -14.07 -41.49 3.19
C TRP A 69 -12.65 -41.71 3.73
N LYS A 70 -11.76 -40.71 3.59
CA LYS A 70 -10.38 -40.81 4.12
C LYS A 70 -10.40 -40.94 5.64
N ALA A 71 -11.31 -40.24 6.31
CA ALA A 71 -11.45 -40.31 7.77
C ALA A 71 -12.05 -41.63 8.23
N GLU A 72 -12.96 -42.23 7.44
CA GLU A 72 -13.51 -43.56 7.72
C GLU A 72 -12.46 -44.64 7.54
N GLU A 73 -11.73 -44.63 6.43
CA GLU A 73 -10.72 -45.63 6.13
C GLU A 73 -9.50 -45.53 7.07
N SER A 74 -9.11 -44.31 7.48
CA SER A 74 -7.99 -44.11 8.41
C SER A 74 -8.20 -44.77 9.78
N LYS A 75 -9.46 -45.07 10.19
CA LYS A 75 -9.74 -45.77 11.46
C LYS A 75 -9.24 -47.21 11.46
N ASN A 76 -9.07 -47.82 10.28
CA ASN A 76 -8.59 -49.19 10.14
C ASN A 76 -7.07 -49.30 10.31
N PHE A 77 -6.37 -48.17 10.31
CA PHE A 77 -4.92 -48.11 10.39
C PHE A 77 -4.48 -47.36 11.64
N THR A 78 -3.25 -47.62 12.04
CA THR A 78 -2.61 -46.93 13.15
C THR A 78 -1.12 -46.83 12.90
N VAL A 79 -0.51 -45.83 13.53
CA VAL A 79 0.92 -45.59 13.42
C VAL A 79 1.62 -46.34 14.55
N ALA A 80 2.44 -47.33 14.21
CA ALA A 80 3.19 -48.14 15.16
C ALA A 80 4.62 -47.61 15.32
N PRO A 81 5.14 -47.50 16.56
CA PRO A 81 6.56 -47.21 16.80
C PRO A 81 7.41 -48.42 16.43
N ALA A 82 8.45 -48.21 15.61
CA ALA A 82 9.36 -49.29 15.23
C ALA A 82 10.31 -49.63 16.39
N TYR A 83 10.23 -50.86 16.89
CA TYR A 83 11.21 -51.38 17.84
C TYR A 83 12.57 -51.48 17.12
N ASN A 84 13.61 -50.84 17.66
CA ASN A 84 14.98 -50.72 17.12
C ASN A 84 15.23 -49.74 15.95
N LYS A 85 14.89 -48.46 16.16
CA LYS A 85 15.44 -47.28 15.43
C LYS A 85 15.00 -47.10 13.97
N GLY A 86 13.80 -47.56 13.60
CA GLY A 86 13.17 -47.28 12.29
C GLY A 86 12.21 -46.09 12.29
N ALA A 87 11.76 -45.67 11.09
CA ALA A 87 10.66 -44.74 10.94
C ALA A 87 9.33 -45.37 11.40
N TYR A 88 8.35 -44.52 11.74
CA TYR A 88 6.99 -44.98 12.05
C TYR A 88 6.37 -45.73 10.87
N GLN A 89 5.71 -46.84 11.15
CA GLN A 89 5.04 -47.65 10.13
C GLN A 89 3.51 -47.57 10.29
N VAL A 90 2.80 -47.47 9.17
CA VAL A 90 1.34 -47.60 9.13
C VAL A 90 1.01 -49.09 9.11
N ILE A 91 0.29 -49.55 10.13
CA ILE A 91 -0.14 -50.93 10.24
C ILE A 91 -1.67 -51.03 10.37
N PRO A 92 -2.28 -52.17 10.02
CA PRO A 92 -3.67 -52.45 10.33
C PRO A 92 -3.90 -52.46 11.86
N ARG A 93 -5.06 -51.98 12.29
CA ARG A 93 -5.44 -51.92 13.72
C ARG A 93 -5.43 -53.30 14.41
N LYS A 94 -5.64 -54.38 13.65
CA LYS A 94 -5.63 -55.77 14.14
C LYS A 94 -4.23 -56.22 14.60
N ASP A 95 -3.18 -55.65 14.00
CA ASP A 95 -1.81 -56.10 14.22
C ASP A 95 -1.11 -55.33 15.36
N VAL A 96 -1.85 -54.45 16.05
CA VAL A 96 -1.33 -53.62 17.15
C VAL A 96 -0.82 -54.45 18.33
N GLU A 97 -1.50 -55.54 18.65
CA GLU A 97 -1.12 -56.43 19.76
C GLU A 97 0.18 -57.21 19.51
N HIS A 98 0.63 -57.24 18.25
CA HIS A 98 1.85 -57.89 17.83
C HIS A 98 3.05 -56.93 17.73
N ILE A 99 2.84 -55.61 17.94
CA ILE A 99 3.93 -54.63 17.93
C ILE A 99 4.84 -54.86 19.15
N GLY A 100 6.12 -55.17 18.92
CA GLY A 100 7.13 -55.24 19.98
C GLY A 100 7.10 -56.51 20.84
N LYS A 101 6.32 -57.53 20.45
CA LYS A 101 6.55 -58.92 20.87
C LYS A 101 7.72 -59.51 20.09
#